data_AF-A0A0B8NBG3-F1
#
_entry.id   AF-A0A0B8NBG3-F1
#
_cell.length_a   1.000
_cell.length_b   1.000
_cell.length_c   1.000
_cell.angle_alpha   90.00
_cell.angle_beta   90.00
_cell.angle_gamma   90.00
#
_symmetry.space_group_name_H-M   'P 1'
#
loop_
_entity.id
_entity.type
_entity.pdbx_description
1 polymer ?
#
loop_
_entity_poly.entity_id
_entity_poly.type
_entity_poly.pdbx_seq_one_letter_code
_entity_poly.pdbx_strand_id
1 'polypeptide(L)' 'MNTRSSLLTRSERIERRLLEVRCDVWWSRQDDAYIAFSAQYPGLVCADPWSSLGAINRLENEIRRVLMLEPIAA' A
#
# COMPACT_ATOMS: atom_id res chain seq x y z
N MET A 1 -2.32 -13.95 -33.42
CA MET A 1 -2.77 -12.96 -32.42
C MET A 1 -2.97 -13.70 -31.10
N ASN A 2 -2.03 -13.58 -30.17
CA ASN A 2 -1.98 -14.42 -28.96
C ASN A 2 -2.85 -13.82 -27.85
N THR A 3 -3.90 -14.52 -27.48
CA THR A 3 -4.79 -14.28 -26.35
C THR A 3 -4.05 -14.54 -25.03
N ARG A 4 -3.10 -13.68 -24.64
CA ARG A 4 -2.39 -13.76 -23.33
C ARG A 4 -2.93 -12.77 -22.29
N SER A 5 -4.20 -12.38 -22.40
CA SER A 5 -4.75 -11.26 -21.60
C SER A 5 -5.53 -11.66 -20.34
N SER A 6 -5.54 -12.93 -19.95
CA SER A 6 -6.21 -13.40 -18.73
C SER A 6 -5.43 -14.65 -18.31
N LEU A 7 -4.67 -14.66 -17.22
CA LEU A 7 -5.14 -14.81 -15.85
C LEU A 7 -4.01 -14.32 -14.91
N LEU A 8 -3.95 -13.03 -14.58
CA LEU A 8 -3.10 -12.62 -13.45
C LEU A 8 -3.68 -13.26 -12.18
N THR A 9 -2.82 -13.93 -11.42
CA THR A 9 -3.18 -14.42 -10.08
C THR A 9 -3.67 -13.26 -9.23
N ARG A 10 -4.48 -13.56 -8.21
CA ARG A 10 -4.95 -12.54 -7.26
C ARG A 10 -3.79 -11.74 -6.68
N SER A 11 -2.69 -12.41 -6.34
CA SER A 11 -1.47 -11.79 -5.82
C SER A 11 -0.84 -10.81 -6.82
N GLU A 12 -0.68 -11.19 -8.09
CA GLU A 12 -0.12 -10.30 -9.11
C GLU A 12 -0.99 -9.07 -9.36
N ARG A 13 -2.32 -9.22 -9.29
CA ARG A 13 -3.25 -8.09 -9.40
C ARG A 13 -3.10 -7.12 -8.22
N ILE A 14 -2.89 -7.65 -7.02
CA ILE A 14 -2.67 -6.84 -5.81
C ILE A 14 -1.34 -6.10 -5.90
N GLU A 15 -0.25 -6.78 -6.27
CA GLU A 15 1.06 -6.13 -6.43
C GLU A 15 1.02 -5.05 -7.51
N ARG A 16 0.34 -5.31 -8.64
CA ARG A 16 0.17 -4.28 -9.69
C ARG A 16 -0.61 -3.07 -9.20
N ARG A 17 -1.69 -3.27 -8.44
CA ARG A 17 -2.43 -2.18 -7.80
C ARG A 17 -1.56 -1.41 -6.82
N LEU A 18 -0.73 -2.11 -6.03
CA LEU A 18 0.15 -1.49 -5.05
C LEU A 18 1.16 -0.55 -5.71
N LEU A 19 1.69 -0.89 -6.89
CA LEU A 19 2.57 -0.01 -7.68
C LEU A 19 1.92 1.31 -8.12
N GLU A 20 0.59 1.36 -8.19
CA GLU A 20 -0.18 2.57 -8.55
C GLU A 20 -0.52 3.44 -7.32
N VAL A 21 -0.26 2.92 -6.12
CA VAL A 21 -0.50 3.64 -4.86
C VAL A 21 0.61 4.65 -4.63
N ARG A 22 0.21 5.92 -4.51
CA ARG A 22 1.12 6.96 -4.04
C ARG A 22 1.14 6.97 -2.51
N CYS A 23 2.32 6.75 -1.95
CA CYS A 23 2.59 6.88 -0.53
C CYS A 23 3.40 8.16 -0.29
N ASP A 24 2.89 9.02 0.57
CA ASP A 24 3.56 10.22 1.02
C ASP A 24 4.06 10.00 2.45
N VAL A 25 5.19 10.61 2.79
CA VAL A 25 5.82 10.46 4.12
C VAL A 25 6.32 11.81 4.62
N TRP A 26 6.13 12.09 5.90
CA TRP A 26 6.70 13.25 6.57
C TRP A 26 7.28 12.87 7.94
N TRP A 27 8.18 13.69 8.48
CA TRP A 27 8.65 13.55 9.86
C TRP A 27 7.73 14.29 10.82
N SER A 28 7.15 13.60 11.80
CA SER A 28 6.38 14.20 12.90
C SER A 28 7.28 14.43 14.10
N ARG A 29 7.40 15.69 14.52
CA ARG A 29 8.10 16.04 15.76
C ARG A 29 7.35 15.63 17.01
N GLN A 30 6.02 15.59 16.95
CA GLN A 30 5.18 15.22 18.11
C GLN A 30 5.29 13.73 18.41
N ASP A 31 5.33 12.91 17.37
CA ASP A 31 5.40 11.45 17.47
C ASP A 31 6.84 10.91 17.47
N ASP A 32 7.83 11.78 17.27
CA ASP A 32 9.25 11.44 17.07
C ASP A 32 9.43 10.31 16.04
N ALA A 33 8.70 10.41 14.92
CA ALA A 33 8.62 9.34 13.94
C ALA A 33 8.31 9.84 12.52
N TYR A 34 8.70 9.02 11.54
CA TYR A 34 8.22 9.15 10.16
C TYR A 34 6.80 8.63 10.05
N ILE A 35 5.90 9.44 9.50
CA ILE A 35 4.50 9.11 9.29
C ILE A 35 4.25 8.96 7.80
N ALA A 36 3.84 7.77 7.37
CA ALA A 36 3.45 7.46 6.01
C ALA A 36 1.92 7.35 5.90
N PHE A 37 1.37 7.86 4.81
CA PHE A 37 -0.06 7.81 4.50
C PHE A 37 -0.28 7.76 2.98
N SER A 38 -1.49 7.42 2.55
CA SER A 38 -1.91 7.49 1.15
C SER A 38 -3.30 8.08 1.03
N ALA A 39 -3.48 9.08 0.17
CA ALA A 39 -4.79 9.67 -0.11
C ALA A 39 -5.78 8.68 -0.73
N GLN A 40 -5.29 7.59 -1.35
CA GLN A 40 -6.13 6.55 -1.95
C GLN A 40 -6.73 5.60 -0.90
N TYR A 41 -6.10 5.51 0.27
CA TYR A 41 -6.54 4.68 1.40
C TYR A 41 -6.69 5.56 2.64
N PRO A 42 -7.66 6.49 2.65
CA PRO A 42 -7.88 7.37 3.79
C PRO A 42 -8.24 6.52 5.02
N GLY A 43 -7.47 6.70 6.09
CA GLY A 43 -7.60 5.92 7.32
C GLY A 43 -6.45 4.95 7.57
N LEU A 44 -5.61 4.67 6.57
CA LEU A 44 -4.34 3.97 6.77
C LEU A 44 -3.21 4.97 6.97
N VAL A 45 -2.66 4.97 8.17
CA VAL A 45 -1.49 5.77 8.56
C VAL A 45 -0.54 4.86 9.32
N CYS A 46 0.74 4.89 8.97
CA CYS A 46 1.78 4.09 9.62
C CYS A 46 2.91 4.98 10.11
N ALA A 47 3.42 4.68 11.30
CA ALA A 47 4.55 5.38 11.89
C ALA A 47 5.77 4.45 11.99
N ASP A 48 6.97 5.00 11.77
CA ASP A 48 8.24 4.34 12.07
C ASP A 48 9.24 5.36 12.61
N PRO A 49 9.77 5.19 13.85
CA PRO A 49 10.72 6.12 14.46
C PRO A 49 12.08 6.17 13.76
N TRP A 50 12.43 5.13 13.00
CA TRP A 50 13.81 4.91 12.56
C TRP A 50 14.01 5.22 11.07
N SER A 51 12.98 5.05 10.25
CA SER A 51 13.12 5.23 8.80
C SER A 51 11.82 5.59 8.09
N SER A 52 11.92 6.54 7.15
CA SER A 52 10.85 6.86 6.21
C SER A 52 10.44 5.66 5.36
N LEU A 53 11.41 4.84 4.93
CA LEU A 53 11.15 3.60 4.20
C LEU A 53 10.45 2.57 5.09
N GLY A 54 10.79 2.53 6.39
CA GLY A 54 10.11 1.69 7.38
C GLY A 54 8.62 2.03 7.48
N ALA A 55 8.29 3.32 7.54
CA ALA A 55 6.91 3.80 7.57
C ALA A 55 6.16 3.44 6.28
N ILE A 56 6.77 3.65 5.10
CA ILE A 56 6.17 3.29 3.80
C ILE A 56 5.94 1.78 3.69
N ASN A 57 6.92 0.94 4.00
CA ASN A 57 6.78 -0.51 3.91
C ASN A 57 5.65 -1.03 4.81
N ARG A 58 5.48 -0.45 6.00
CA ARG A 58 4.35 -0.78 6.90
C ARG A 58 3.01 -0.39 6.27
N LEU A 59 2.93 0.81 5.69
CA LEU A 59 1.72 1.27 5.00
C LEU A 59 1.36 0.36 3.81
N GLU A 60 2.33 0.02 2.97
CA GLU A 60 2.13 -0.88 1.83
C GLU A 60 1.63 -2.26 2.27
N ASN A 61 2.14 -2.78 3.40
CA ASN A 61 1.65 -4.03 3.97
C ASN A 61 0.19 -3.96 4.43
N GLU A 62 -0.22 -2.86 5.05
CA GLU A 62 -1.63 -2.66 5.45
C GLU A 62 -2.54 -2.50 4.22
N ILE A 63 -2.10 -1.77 3.20
CA ILE A 63 -2.83 -1.66 1.92
C ILE A 63 -2.96 -3.02 1.24
N ARG A 64 -1.87 -3.82 1.22
CA ARG A 64 -1.90 -5.19 0.71
C ARG A 64 -2.92 -6.05 1.47
N ARG A 65 -3.01 -5.92 2.79
CA ARG A 65 -4.02 -6.63 3.61
C ARG A 65 -5.44 -6.23 3.24
N VAL A 66 -5.72 -4.93 3.08
CA VAL A 66 -7.03 -4.44 2.65
C VAL A 66 -7.40 -5.01 1.28
N LEU A 67 -6.49 -4.95 0.31
CA LEU A 67 -6.68 -5.49 -1.04
C LEU A 67 -6.89 -7.02 -1.06
N MET A 68 -6.27 -7.74 -0.12
CA MET A 68 -6.52 -9.17 0.05
C MET A 68 -7.91 -9.48 0.62
N LEU A 69 -8.50 -8.57 1.40
CA LEU A 69 -9.82 -8.73 2.02
C LEU A 69 -10.97 -8.22 1.15
N GLU A 70 -10.71 -7.36 0.16
CA GLU A 70 -11.74 -6.92 -0.79
C GLU A 70 -12.35 -8.13 -1.53
N PRO A 71 -13.69 -8.30 -1.52
CA PRO A 71 -14.33 -9.32 -2.35
C PRO A 71 -14.09 -8.99 -3.82
N ILE A 72 -13.72 -10.00 -4.61
CA ILE A 72 -13.62 -9.85 -6.06
C ILE A 72 -15.05 -9.58 -6.52
N ALA A 73 -15.36 -8.34 -6.92
CA ALA A 73 -16.62 -8.03 -7.58
C ALA A 73 -16.77 -9.00 -8.76
N ALA A 74 -17.83 -9.81 -8.70
CA ALA A 74 -18.16 -10.86 -9.66
C ALA A 74 -18.44 -10.28 -11.05
#